data_AF-A0AAN6QPY8-F1
#
_entry.id   AF-A0AAN6QPY8-F1
#
_cell.length_a   1.000
_cell.length_b   1.000
_cell.length_c   1.000
_cell.angle_alpha   90.00
_cell.angle_beta   90.00
_cell.angle_gamma   90.00
#
_symmetry.space_group_name_H-M   'P 1'
#
loop_
_entity.id
_entity.type
_entity.pdbx_description
1 polymer ?
#
loop_
_entity_poly.entity_id
_entity_poly.type
_entity_poly.pdbx_seq_one_letter_code
_entity_poly.pdbx_strand_id
1 'polypeptide(L)'
;MDNDDFNQIDSNVSTVTALLEARGISWGTYQEDMPYTGYEGFSWLNQSTHKNDYVRKHNPPMIYNENTTPERLSYQKNFTQFYSDLQDEQLPQWMFITPNMTDDGHDSSVTVAGAWCRRFLEPLMQNEYFMKDTLILLTFDENESESQVNRVFTLLLGGAVQGKEGSKDANYYNHYSEIATVEANWHLNTLGRWDVGANVFQTVAEKTGDVVRENTAVTGSNPTIFQNSSYAGPFNTDVGKAPYPAPNVNIVSPKTGRTVLPAIRRVWGNKPSIYNNGVVIPDGQHPPAGYAVNTVDN
;
A
#
# COMPACT_ATOMS: atom_id res chain seq x y z
N MET A 1 0.24 -0.94 11.64
CA MET A 1 -0.71 -0.97 12.76
C MET A 1 -0.54 -2.34 13.30
N ASP A 2 -0.02 -2.47 14.50
CA ASP A 2 0.49 -3.77 14.96
C ASP A 2 -0.59 -4.36 15.89
N ASN A 3 -1.81 -4.52 15.36
CA ASN A 3 -2.96 -5.11 16.03
C ASN A 3 -4.04 -5.54 15.02
N ASP A 4 -4.96 -6.37 15.51
CA ASP A 4 -6.08 -6.93 14.75
C ASP A 4 -7.42 -6.24 15.06
N ASP A 5 -7.38 -5.08 15.69
CA ASP A 5 -8.60 -4.38 16.11
C ASP A 5 -9.42 -3.87 14.93
N PHE A 6 -10.71 -3.60 15.19
CA PHE A 6 -11.53 -2.86 14.25
C PHE A 6 -11.06 -1.40 14.20
N ASN A 7 -10.22 -1.08 13.22
CA ASN A 7 -9.69 0.25 12.99
C ASN A 7 -10.50 0.99 11.91
N GLN A 8 -10.84 2.25 12.20
CA GLN A 8 -11.48 3.17 11.26
C GLN A 8 -10.81 4.54 11.32
N ILE A 9 -10.14 4.92 10.23
CA ILE A 9 -9.39 6.17 10.11
C ILE A 9 -10.33 7.30 9.71
N ASP A 10 -10.14 8.49 10.30
CA ASP A 10 -10.98 9.67 10.06
C ASP A 10 -10.91 10.16 8.61
N SER A 11 -12.02 10.74 8.11
CA SER A 11 -12.18 11.14 6.70
C SER A 11 -11.29 12.30 6.27
N ASN A 12 -10.59 12.95 7.20
CA ASN A 12 -9.60 13.98 6.91
C ASN A 12 -8.21 13.40 6.58
N VAL A 13 -7.99 12.10 6.80
CA VAL A 13 -6.73 11.42 6.44
C VAL A 13 -6.85 10.88 5.02
N SER A 14 -6.25 11.59 4.07
CA SER A 14 -6.26 11.19 2.67
C SER A 14 -5.32 10.03 2.35
N THR A 15 -5.75 9.21 1.40
CA THR A 15 -5.06 8.07 0.80
C THR A 15 -4.79 8.29 -0.68
N VAL A 16 -4.10 7.33 -1.31
CA VAL A 16 -3.78 7.38 -2.75
C VAL A 16 -5.03 7.49 -3.63
N THR A 17 -6.20 6.98 -3.19
CA THR A 17 -7.46 7.07 -3.94
C THR A 17 -7.88 8.52 -4.17
N ALA A 18 -7.67 9.41 -3.19
CA ALA A 18 -7.93 10.83 -3.33
C ALA A 18 -7.04 11.51 -4.39
N LEU A 19 -5.79 11.03 -4.55
CA LEU A 19 -4.87 11.51 -5.58
C LEU A 19 -5.30 11.03 -6.98
N LEU A 20 -5.70 9.76 -7.08
CA LEU A 20 -6.20 9.14 -8.31
C LEU A 20 -7.46 9.84 -8.80
N GLU A 21 -8.45 10.01 -7.92
CA GLU A 21 -9.72 10.70 -8.22
C GLU A 21 -9.51 12.16 -8.61
N ALA A 22 -8.61 12.88 -7.94
CA ALA A 22 -8.28 14.27 -8.28
C ALA A 22 -7.73 14.43 -9.71
N ARG A 23 -7.24 13.33 -10.31
CA ARG A 23 -6.75 13.30 -11.69
C ARG A 23 -7.61 12.47 -12.64
N GLY A 24 -8.76 11.98 -12.18
CA GLY A 24 -9.69 11.19 -12.98
C GLY A 24 -9.14 9.80 -13.34
N ILE A 25 -8.21 9.25 -12.54
CA ILE A 25 -7.69 7.90 -12.70
C ILE A 25 -8.65 6.95 -11.98
N SER A 26 -9.18 5.95 -12.71
CA SER A 26 -10.09 4.98 -12.11
C SER A 26 -9.34 4.04 -11.17
N TRP A 27 -9.97 3.70 -10.05
CA TRP A 27 -9.40 2.82 -9.03
C TRP A 27 -10.43 1.79 -8.57
N GLY A 28 -9.95 0.64 -8.10
CA GLY A 28 -10.80 -0.34 -7.44
C GLY A 28 -9.98 -1.37 -6.67
N THR A 29 -10.64 -2.10 -5.78
CA THR A 29 -10.04 -3.25 -5.10
C THR A 29 -10.82 -4.51 -5.39
N TYR A 30 -10.12 -5.65 -5.41
CA TYR A 30 -10.74 -6.97 -5.55
C TYR A 30 -10.25 -7.82 -4.39
N GLN A 31 -11.18 -8.28 -3.56
CA GLN A 31 -10.88 -8.96 -2.30
C GLN A 31 -11.48 -10.36 -2.36
N GLU A 32 -10.63 -11.39 -2.31
CA GLU A 32 -11.09 -12.78 -2.40
C GLU A 32 -11.95 -13.13 -1.18
N ASP A 33 -13.06 -13.80 -1.46
CA ASP A 33 -14.07 -14.21 -0.47
C ASP A 33 -14.65 -13.10 0.42
N MET A 34 -14.45 -11.82 0.06
CA MET A 34 -15.25 -10.73 0.63
C MET A 34 -16.72 -10.93 0.25
N PRO A 35 -17.68 -11.00 1.20
CA PRO A 35 -19.01 -11.58 0.94
C PRO A 35 -19.85 -10.82 -0.10
N TYR A 36 -19.63 -9.52 -0.25
CA TYR A 36 -20.21 -8.68 -1.30
C TYR A 36 -19.39 -7.39 -1.46
N THR A 37 -19.54 -6.72 -2.60
CA THR A 37 -18.91 -5.41 -2.88
C THR A 37 -19.29 -4.38 -1.82
N GLY A 38 -18.30 -3.72 -1.23
CA GLY A 38 -18.49 -2.73 -0.17
C GLY A 38 -18.74 -3.31 1.22
N TYR A 39 -18.30 -4.56 1.50
CA TYR A 39 -18.45 -5.15 2.83
C TYR A 39 -17.57 -4.45 3.88
N GLU A 40 -18.22 -3.75 4.82
CA GLU A 40 -17.57 -2.98 5.90
C GLU A 40 -17.33 -3.79 7.19
N GLY A 41 -17.79 -5.04 7.25
CA GLY A 41 -17.69 -5.89 8.43
C GLY A 41 -16.26 -6.32 8.76
N PHE A 42 -16.04 -6.80 9.99
CA PHE A 42 -14.72 -7.13 10.54
C PHE A 42 -14.01 -8.27 9.79
N SER A 43 -14.71 -9.37 9.53
CA SER A 43 -14.20 -10.52 8.78
C SER A 43 -15.36 -11.28 8.13
N TRP A 44 -15.02 -12.24 7.28
CA TRP A 44 -15.95 -13.23 6.75
C TRP A 44 -15.32 -14.62 6.88
N LEU A 45 -16.12 -15.58 7.34
CA LEU A 45 -15.67 -16.95 7.55
C LEU A 45 -16.04 -17.85 6.38
N ASN A 46 -15.18 -18.82 6.14
CA ASN A 46 -15.48 -19.95 5.30
C ASN A 46 -16.67 -20.72 5.85
N GLN A 47 -17.71 -20.91 5.02
CA GLN A 47 -18.94 -21.56 5.47
C GLN A 47 -18.78 -23.06 5.72
N SER A 48 -17.71 -23.69 5.23
CA SER A 48 -17.43 -25.11 5.42
C SER A 48 -16.36 -25.38 6.48
N THR A 49 -15.26 -24.62 6.48
CA THR A 49 -14.13 -24.86 7.39
C THR A 49 -14.19 -23.99 8.65
N HIS A 50 -15.03 -22.94 8.66
CA HIS A 50 -15.12 -21.93 9.72
C HIS A 50 -13.82 -21.17 10.02
N LYS A 51 -12.83 -21.24 9.12
CA LYS A 51 -11.64 -20.40 9.15
C LYS A 51 -11.93 -19.03 8.55
N ASN A 52 -11.06 -18.04 8.81
CA ASN A 52 -11.16 -16.75 8.16
C ASN A 52 -10.94 -16.92 6.65
N ASP A 53 -11.79 -16.29 5.85
CA ASP A 53 -11.59 -16.11 4.42
C ASP A 53 -11.14 -14.66 4.19
N TYR A 54 -12.04 -13.70 4.39
CA TYR A 54 -11.75 -12.27 4.29
C TYR A 54 -11.52 -11.66 5.67
N VAL A 55 -10.49 -10.83 5.81
CA VAL A 55 -10.28 -9.98 6.98
C VAL A 55 -10.16 -8.52 6.55
N ARG A 56 -10.90 -7.67 7.25
CA ARG A 56 -10.99 -6.24 6.95
C ARG A 56 -9.64 -5.52 6.97
N LYS A 57 -8.72 -5.97 7.83
CA LYS A 57 -7.38 -5.40 7.99
C LYS A 57 -6.52 -5.51 6.72
N HIS A 58 -6.78 -6.48 5.85
CA HIS A 58 -6.06 -6.67 4.57
C HIS A 58 -6.72 -5.95 3.37
N ASN A 59 -7.74 -5.10 3.62
CA ASN A 59 -8.37 -4.24 2.60
C ASN A 59 -8.11 -2.75 2.95
N PRO A 60 -6.95 -2.18 2.55
CA PRO A 60 -6.51 -0.87 3.03
C PRO A 60 -7.49 0.27 2.74
N PRO A 61 -8.14 0.39 1.55
CA PRO A 61 -9.11 1.46 1.35
C PRO A 61 -10.28 1.42 2.33
N MET A 62 -10.75 0.22 2.70
CA MET A 62 -11.92 0.07 3.56
C MET A 62 -11.70 0.74 4.92
N ILE A 63 -10.48 0.68 5.49
CA ILE A 63 -10.20 1.22 6.85
C ILE A 63 -10.22 2.75 6.93
N TYR A 64 -10.43 3.48 5.83
CA TYR A 64 -10.51 4.94 5.81
C TYR A 64 -11.93 5.43 5.57
N ASN A 65 -12.46 6.28 6.47
CA ASN A 65 -13.79 6.89 6.33
C ASN A 65 -13.95 7.72 5.06
N GLU A 66 -12.87 8.22 4.45
CA GLU A 66 -13.00 8.86 3.15
C GLU A 66 -13.44 7.87 2.05
N ASN A 67 -13.13 6.58 2.17
CA ASN A 67 -13.41 5.58 1.14
C ASN A 67 -14.71 4.79 1.37
N THR A 68 -15.52 5.15 2.38
CA THR A 68 -16.77 4.46 2.72
C THR A 68 -18.03 5.23 2.31
N THR A 69 -17.94 6.15 1.35
CA THR A 69 -19.14 6.70 0.69
C THR A 69 -19.79 5.62 -0.19
N PRO A 70 -21.11 5.67 -0.48
CA PRO A 70 -21.76 4.65 -1.31
C PRO A 70 -21.08 4.42 -2.67
N GLU A 71 -20.57 5.49 -3.28
CA GLU A 71 -19.80 5.42 -4.53
C GLU A 71 -18.45 4.70 -4.33
N ARG A 72 -17.66 5.08 -3.32
CA ARG A 72 -16.34 4.46 -3.08
C ARG A 72 -16.42 3.05 -2.52
N LEU A 73 -17.51 2.69 -1.83
CA LEU A 73 -17.82 1.30 -1.47
C LEU A 73 -18.07 0.45 -2.72
N SER A 74 -18.65 1.02 -3.79
CA SER A 74 -18.85 0.30 -5.06
C SER A 74 -17.55 -0.01 -5.80
N TYR A 75 -16.45 0.69 -5.47
CA TYR A 75 -15.12 0.45 -6.04
C TYR A 75 -14.37 -0.68 -5.31
N GLN A 76 -14.84 -1.10 -4.13
CA GLN A 76 -14.23 -2.14 -3.30
C GLN A 76 -14.99 -3.45 -3.48
N LYS A 77 -14.55 -4.28 -4.42
CA LYS A 77 -15.34 -5.35 -5.02
C LYS A 77 -15.00 -6.72 -4.48
N ASN A 78 -16.01 -7.59 -4.41
CA ASN A 78 -15.77 -9.03 -4.29
C ASN A 78 -14.92 -9.48 -5.50
N PHE A 79 -13.97 -10.38 -5.27
CA PHE A 79 -13.03 -10.82 -6.29
C PHE A 79 -13.64 -11.42 -7.56
N THR A 80 -14.83 -12.04 -7.48
CA THR A 80 -15.52 -12.57 -8.67
C THR A 80 -15.85 -11.48 -9.69
N GLN A 81 -16.02 -10.23 -9.26
CA GLN A 81 -16.28 -9.10 -10.15
C GLN A 81 -15.07 -8.80 -11.05
N PHE A 82 -13.84 -9.14 -10.63
CA PHE A 82 -12.63 -8.98 -11.44
C PHE A 82 -12.78 -9.66 -12.81
N TYR A 83 -13.32 -10.87 -12.85
CA TYR A 83 -13.48 -11.62 -14.10
C TYR A 83 -14.53 -11.01 -15.02
N SER A 84 -15.60 -10.43 -14.45
CA SER A 84 -16.61 -9.72 -15.23
C SER A 84 -16.01 -8.44 -15.83
N ASP A 85 -15.32 -7.66 -15.00
CA ASP A 85 -14.67 -6.41 -15.44
C ASP A 85 -13.54 -6.66 -16.46
N LEU A 86 -12.82 -7.78 -16.32
CA LEU A 86 -11.83 -8.24 -17.31
C LEU A 86 -12.49 -8.62 -18.63
N GLN A 87 -13.58 -9.38 -18.60
CA GLN A 87 -14.31 -9.82 -19.79
C GLN A 87 -14.91 -8.64 -20.56
N ASP A 88 -15.42 -7.64 -19.84
CA ASP A 88 -16.07 -6.46 -20.41
C ASP A 88 -15.08 -5.34 -20.76
N GLU A 89 -13.77 -5.57 -20.56
CA GLU A 89 -12.71 -4.57 -20.75
C GLU A 89 -12.88 -3.28 -19.92
N GLN A 90 -13.36 -3.43 -18.68
CA GLN A 90 -13.68 -2.36 -17.72
C GLN A 90 -12.85 -2.38 -16.44
N LEU A 91 -11.67 -3.02 -16.44
CA LEU A 91 -10.77 -2.97 -15.30
C LEU A 91 -10.34 -1.52 -14.99
N PRO A 92 -10.27 -1.13 -13.71
CA PRO A 92 -9.79 0.20 -13.34
C PRO A 92 -8.28 0.31 -13.59
N GLN A 93 -7.80 1.54 -13.78
CA GLN A 93 -6.40 1.82 -14.08
C GLN A 93 -5.47 1.50 -12.90
N TRP A 94 -5.95 1.65 -11.67
CA TRP A 94 -5.26 1.22 -10.46
C TRP A 94 -6.09 0.16 -9.72
N MET A 95 -5.46 -0.95 -9.36
CA MET A 95 -6.08 -2.07 -8.68
C MET A 95 -5.29 -2.47 -7.45
N PHE A 96 -5.99 -2.79 -6.36
CA PHE A 96 -5.43 -3.49 -5.21
C PHE A 96 -6.12 -4.83 -5.03
N ILE A 97 -5.35 -5.91 -5.05
CA ILE A 97 -5.88 -7.27 -5.02
C ILE A 97 -5.32 -7.99 -3.79
N THR A 98 -6.22 -8.54 -2.98
CA THR A 98 -5.85 -9.32 -1.79
C THR A 98 -6.49 -10.71 -1.90
N PRO A 99 -5.69 -11.79 -1.88
CA PRO A 99 -6.22 -13.15 -1.71
C PRO A 99 -6.86 -13.34 -0.32
N ASN A 100 -7.57 -14.44 -0.11
CA ASN A 100 -8.11 -14.78 1.21
C ASN A 100 -6.98 -15.25 2.15
N MET A 101 -7.26 -15.38 3.45
CA MET A 101 -6.28 -15.79 4.48
C MET A 101 -5.60 -17.16 4.21
N THR A 102 -6.19 -18.01 3.37
CA THR A 102 -5.55 -19.26 2.95
C THR A 102 -4.62 -19.01 1.76
N ASP A 103 -5.07 -18.25 0.77
CA ASP A 103 -4.37 -18.05 -0.49
C ASP A 103 -3.33 -16.91 -0.44
N ASP A 104 -3.34 -16.06 0.59
CA ASP A 104 -2.30 -15.06 0.86
C ASP A 104 -1.05 -15.67 1.55
N GLY A 105 -1.20 -16.88 2.09
CA GLY A 105 -0.15 -17.64 2.75
C GLY A 105 -0.12 -17.51 4.28
N HIS A 106 -0.99 -16.70 4.89
CA HIS A 106 -1.04 -16.47 6.33
C HIS A 106 -1.50 -17.71 7.10
N ASP A 107 -2.67 -18.26 6.77
CA ASP A 107 -3.23 -19.47 7.43
C ASP A 107 -2.80 -20.77 6.73
N SER A 108 -1.84 -20.69 5.81
CA SER A 108 -1.37 -21.83 5.02
C SER A 108 0.16 -21.87 4.84
N SER A 109 0.68 -21.61 3.63
CA SER A 109 2.11 -21.59 3.31
C SER A 109 2.36 -20.83 2.00
N VAL A 110 3.60 -20.40 1.81
CA VAL A 110 4.07 -19.81 0.54
C VAL A 110 3.85 -20.73 -0.68
N THR A 111 3.78 -22.05 -0.48
CA THR A 111 3.49 -23.00 -1.57
C THR A 111 2.04 -22.86 -2.05
N VAL A 112 1.09 -22.69 -1.13
CA VAL A 112 -0.33 -22.49 -1.44
C VAL A 112 -0.52 -21.13 -2.12
N ALA A 113 0.05 -20.07 -1.52
CA ALA A 113 0.00 -18.72 -2.10
C ALA A 113 0.63 -18.67 -3.51
N GLY A 114 1.78 -19.32 -3.70
CA GLY A 114 2.42 -19.44 -5.01
C GLY A 114 1.56 -20.19 -6.04
N ALA A 115 0.86 -21.25 -5.62
CA ALA A 115 -0.05 -21.97 -6.50
C ALA A 115 -1.28 -21.12 -6.87
N TRP A 116 -1.85 -20.36 -5.93
CA TRP A 116 -2.93 -19.42 -6.20
C TRP A 116 -2.48 -18.33 -7.18
N CYS A 117 -1.35 -17.69 -6.89
CA CYS A 117 -0.80 -16.62 -7.72
C CYS A 117 -0.55 -17.07 -9.16
N ARG A 118 -0.06 -18.29 -9.36
CA ARG A 118 0.13 -18.85 -10.71
C ARG A 118 -1.20 -19.09 -11.43
N ARG A 119 -2.19 -19.69 -10.75
CA ARG A 119 -3.53 -19.90 -11.33
C ARG A 119 -4.19 -18.58 -11.73
N PHE A 120 -3.97 -17.52 -10.95
CA PHE A 120 -4.51 -16.19 -11.23
C PHE A 120 -3.75 -15.48 -12.37
N LEU A 121 -2.41 -15.39 -12.28
CA LEU A 121 -1.62 -14.57 -13.20
C LEU A 121 -1.31 -15.25 -14.55
N GLU A 122 -1.08 -16.57 -14.60
CA GLU A 122 -0.67 -17.23 -15.86
C GLU A 122 -1.70 -17.04 -17.00
N PRO A 123 -3.02 -17.18 -16.76
CA PRO A 123 -4.02 -16.87 -17.79
C PRO A 123 -4.03 -15.38 -18.18
N LEU A 124 -3.85 -14.49 -17.21
CA LEU A 124 -3.83 -13.04 -17.44
C LEU A 124 -2.65 -12.61 -18.31
N MET A 125 -1.52 -13.29 -18.20
CA MET A 125 -0.35 -13.05 -19.06
C MET A 125 -0.61 -13.34 -20.54
N GLN A 126 -1.68 -14.08 -20.88
CA GLN A 126 -2.11 -14.34 -22.25
C GLN A 126 -3.23 -13.40 -22.71
N ASN A 127 -3.77 -12.55 -21.82
CA ASN A 127 -4.84 -11.63 -22.12
C ASN A 127 -4.27 -10.29 -22.62
N GLU A 128 -4.48 -9.96 -23.89
CA GLU A 128 -3.93 -8.75 -24.51
C GLU A 128 -4.45 -7.46 -23.87
N TYR A 129 -5.74 -7.41 -23.52
CA TYR A 129 -6.33 -6.26 -22.83
C TYR A 129 -5.65 -6.02 -21.47
N PHE A 130 -5.53 -7.08 -20.66
CA PHE A 130 -4.93 -6.99 -19.32
C PHE A 130 -3.44 -6.65 -19.38
N MET A 131 -2.69 -7.23 -20.31
CA MET A 131 -1.23 -7.04 -20.36
C MET A 131 -0.80 -5.75 -21.04
N LYS A 132 -1.70 -5.05 -21.74
CA LYS A 132 -1.41 -3.79 -22.42
C LYS A 132 -1.01 -2.71 -21.42
N ASP A 133 0.26 -2.34 -21.42
CA ASP A 133 0.85 -1.28 -20.59
C ASP A 133 0.65 -1.46 -19.07
N THR A 134 0.24 -2.65 -18.61
CA THR A 134 0.04 -2.94 -17.19
C THR A 134 1.36 -3.22 -16.49
N LEU A 135 1.53 -2.61 -15.32
CA LEU A 135 2.56 -2.96 -14.34
C LEU A 135 1.89 -3.70 -13.18
N ILE A 136 2.32 -4.92 -12.92
CA ILE A 136 1.86 -5.74 -11.81
C ILE A 136 2.97 -5.73 -10.77
N LEU A 137 2.62 -5.33 -9.54
CA LEU A 137 3.45 -5.52 -8.36
C LEU A 137 2.91 -6.74 -7.59
N LEU A 138 3.67 -7.82 -7.56
CA LEU A 138 3.42 -8.95 -6.66
C LEU A 138 4.33 -8.81 -5.45
N THR A 139 3.76 -8.72 -4.25
CA THR A 139 4.53 -8.53 -3.02
C THR A 139 3.79 -9.08 -1.79
N PHE A 140 4.41 -8.94 -0.61
CA PHE A 140 3.83 -9.25 0.69
C PHE A 140 3.85 -7.98 1.54
N ASP A 141 2.96 -7.87 2.51
CA ASP A 141 2.86 -6.76 3.45
C ASP A 141 3.95 -6.79 4.55
N GLU A 142 4.36 -7.98 4.96
CA GLU A 142 5.39 -8.15 5.98
C GLU A 142 6.13 -9.50 5.89
N ASN A 143 7.22 -9.60 6.66
CA ASN A 143 7.77 -10.88 7.05
C ASN A 143 7.25 -11.26 8.44
N GLU A 144 7.37 -12.54 8.79
CA GLU A 144 6.91 -13.08 10.09
C GLU A 144 7.75 -12.59 11.29
N SER A 145 8.88 -11.90 11.07
CA SER A 145 9.88 -11.70 12.11
C SER A 145 9.94 -10.27 12.64
N GLU A 146 9.47 -10.10 13.88
CA GLU A 146 9.55 -8.84 14.62
C GLU A 146 10.97 -8.45 15.09
N SER A 147 11.95 -9.35 14.92
CA SER A 147 13.35 -9.11 15.32
C SER A 147 14.30 -8.88 14.13
N GLN A 148 13.80 -9.02 12.91
CA GLN A 148 14.58 -8.84 11.69
C GLN A 148 14.07 -7.63 10.91
N VAL A 149 14.95 -7.05 10.09
CA VAL A 149 14.55 -6.01 9.15
C VAL A 149 13.41 -6.56 8.29
N ASN A 150 12.31 -5.83 8.19
CA ASN A 150 11.20 -6.22 7.35
C ASN A 150 11.67 -6.22 5.89
N ARG A 151 11.70 -7.42 5.29
CA ARG A 151 12.14 -7.63 3.93
C ARG A 151 11.26 -8.69 3.30
N VAL A 152 10.47 -8.25 2.34
CA VAL A 152 9.50 -9.08 1.62
C VAL A 152 9.98 -9.42 0.22
N PHE A 153 9.46 -10.53 -0.31
CA PHE A 153 9.61 -10.82 -1.72
C PHE A 153 8.77 -9.85 -2.54
N THR A 154 9.35 -9.36 -3.64
CA THR A 154 8.68 -8.43 -4.55
C THR A 154 9.08 -8.76 -5.98
N LEU A 155 8.11 -8.73 -6.89
CA LEU A 155 8.27 -9.01 -8.30
C LEU A 155 7.44 -8.03 -9.13
N LEU A 156 8.08 -7.42 -10.13
CA LEU A 156 7.40 -6.64 -11.16
C LEU A 156 7.15 -7.53 -12.39
N LEU A 157 5.91 -7.53 -12.87
CA LEU A 157 5.46 -8.24 -14.07
C LEU A 157 4.58 -7.32 -14.93
N GLY A 158 4.17 -7.78 -16.11
CA GLY A 158 3.26 -7.04 -16.98
C GLY A 158 3.92 -6.46 -18.22
N GLY A 159 3.11 -5.98 -19.17
CA GLY A 159 3.60 -5.41 -20.42
C GLY A 159 4.45 -4.16 -20.22
N ALA A 160 4.25 -3.42 -19.13
CA ALA A 160 5.04 -2.22 -18.80
C ALA A 160 6.53 -2.51 -18.54
N VAL A 161 6.90 -3.76 -18.26
CA VAL A 161 8.29 -4.20 -18.01
C VAL A 161 8.75 -5.29 -18.99
N GLN A 162 8.09 -5.41 -20.14
CA GLN A 162 8.50 -6.32 -21.21
C GLN A 162 9.97 -6.08 -21.60
N GLY A 163 10.75 -7.16 -21.76
CA GLY A 163 12.17 -7.08 -22.08
C GLY A 163 13.09 -6.92 -20.85
N LYS A 164 12.53 -6.87 -19.63
CA LYS A 164 13.27 -6.85 -18.36
C LYS A 164 13.20 -8.20 -17.63
N GLU A 165 12.85 -9.28 -18.31
CA GLU A 165 12.72 -10.62 -17.72
C GLU A 165 14.03 -11.07 -17.08
N GLY A 166 13.96 -11.58 -15.84
CA GLY A 166 15.12 -12.03 -15.08
C GLY A 166 16.05 -10.92 -14.59
N SER A 167 15.74 -9.65 -14.86
CA SER A 167 16.46 -8.51 -14.28
C SER A 167 16.30 -8.47 -12.75
N LYS A 168 17.26 -7.83 -12.08
CA LYS A 168 17.25 -7.62 -10.63
C LYS A 168 17.47 -6.15 -10.36
N ASP A 169 16.66 -5.61 -9.46
CA ASP A 169 16.81 -4.27 -8.91
C ASP A 169 17.28 -4.40 -7.45
N ALA A 170 18.41 -3.78 -7.13
CA ALA A 170 19.03 -3.82 -5.81
C ALA A 170 18.78 -2.56 -4.98
N ASN A 171 18.02 -1.59 -5.53
CA ASN A 171 17.70 -0.36 -4.83
C ASN A 171 16.79 -0.60 -3.62
N TYR A 172 16.81 0.33 -2.68
CA TYR A 172 15.94 0.29 -1.51
C TYR A 172 14.53 0.78 -1.84
N TYR A 173 13.52 -0.01 -1.47
CA TYR A 173 12.10 0.32 -1.55
C TYR A 173 11.40 -0.10 -0.25
N ASN A 174 10.28 0.54 0.04
CA ASN A 174 9.33 0.14 1.08
C ASN A 174 7.90 0.34 0.57
N HIS A 175 6.85 0.07 1.35
CA HIS A 175 5.47 0.22 0.86
C HIS A 175 5.09 1.66 0.46
N TYR A 176 5.77 2.69 0.98
CA TYR A 176 5.57 4.05 0.47
C TYR A 176 6.12 4.24 -0.94
N SER A 177 7.08 3.42 -1.38
CA SER A 177 7.56 3.40 -2.76
C SER A 177 6.48 2.99 -3.76
N GLU A 178 5.51 2.18 -3.34
CA GLU A 178 4.37 1.81 -4.17
C GLU A 178 3.51 3.03 -4.47
N ILE A 179 3.15 3.79 -3.42
CA ILE A 179 2.39 5.03 -3.53
C ILE A 179 3.17 6.07 -4.34
N ALA A 180 4.45 6.30 -4.02
CA ALA A 180 5.27 7.25 -4.75
C ALA A 180 5.41 6.88 -6.24
N THR A 181 5.44 5.58 -6.57
CA THR A 181 5.48 5.10 -7.95
C THR A 181 4.16 5.36 -8.67
N VAL A 182 3.03 5.15 -8.02
CA VAL A 182 1.69 5.51 -8.54
C VAL A 182 1.61 7.02 -8.80
N GLU A 183 2.07 7.84 -7.85
CA GLU A 183 2.13 9.29 -7.98
C GLU A 183 3.01 9.73 -9.17
N ALA A 184 4.17 9.09 -9.33
CA ALA A 184 5.08 9.38 -10.43
C ALA A 184 4.49 8.99 -11.79
N ASN A 185 3.88 7.81 -11.89
CA ASN A 185 3.34 7.25 -13.14
C ASN A 185 2.29 8.15 -13.80
N TRP A 186 1.39 8.75 -13.01
CA TRP A 186 0.33 9.64 -13.50
C TRP A 186 0.59 11.12 -13.22
N HIS A 187 1.79 11.49 -12.77
CA HIS A 187 2.13 12.86 -12.36
C HIS A 187 1.10 13.45 -11.38
N LEU A 188 0.73 12.66 -10.37
CA LEU A 188 -0.22 13.07 -9.34
C LEU A 188 0.41 14.10 -8.38
N ASN A 189 -0.45 14.69 -7.55
CA ASN A 189 0.01 15.33 -6.32
C ASN A 189 0.49 14.27 -5.31
N THR A 190 1.07 14.73 -4.19
CA THR A 190 1.49 13.86 -3.08
C THR A 190 0.52 13.94 -1.90
N LEU A 191 0.60 12.99 -0.97
CA LEU A 191 -0.12 13.02 0.31
C LEU A 191 0.53 13.95 1.34
N GLY A 192 1.78 14.38 1.08
CA GLY A 192 2.55 15.21 2.01
C GLY A 192 3.03 14.45 3.23
N ARG A 193 3.18 13.12 3.12
CA ARG A 193 3.65 12.22 4.17
C ARG A 193 4.96 11.55 3.71
N TRP A 194 5.20 10.31 4.11
CA TRP A 194 6.42 9.56 3.76
C TRP A 194 6.49 9.16 2.28
N ASP A 195 5.38 9.22 1.54
CA ASP A 195 5.30 9.12 0.07
C ASP A 195 6.25 10.11 -0.61
N VAL A 196 6.37 11.34 -0.10
CA VAL A 196 7.17 12.40 -0.74
C VAL A 196 8.66 12.07 -0.77
N GLY A 197 9.14 11.38 0.27
CA GLY A 197 10.52 10.98 0.42
C GLY A 197 10.83 9.56 -0.07
N ALA A 198 9.83 8.75 -0.39
CA ALA A 198 10.04 7.38 -0.81
C ALA A 198 10.69 7.30 -2.20
N ASN A 199 11.45 6.23 -2.44
CA ASN A 199 11.99 5.96 -3.77
C ASN A 199 10.87 5.51 -4.70
N VAL A 200 10.90 5.98 -5.95
CA VAL A 200 10.07 5.47 -7.05
C VAL A 200 10.77 4.27 -7.68
N PHE A 201 10.04 3.21 -8.06
CA PHE A 201 10.63 2.06 -8.73
C PHE A 201 11.47 2.50 -9.93
N GLN A 202 12.69 1.96 -10.04
CA GLN A 202 13.70 2.44 -11.00
C GLN A 202 13.13 2.55 -12.42
N THR A 203 12.33 1.56 -12.85
CA THR A 203 11.73 1.56 -14.20
C THR A 203 10.81 2.75 -14.48
N VAL A 204 10.15 3.28 -13.45
CA VAL A 204 9.29 4.48 -13.53
C VAL A 204 10.14 5.73 -13.32
N ALA A 205 11.07 5.70 -12.36
CA ALA A 205 11.95 6.82 -12.04
C ALA A 205 12.77 7.29 -13.27
N GLU A 206 13.28 6.34 -14.06
CA GLU A 206 13.99 6.59 -15.33
C GLU A 206 13.16 7.38 -16.35
N LYS A 207 11.82 7.30 -16.27
CA LYS A 207 10.89 8.00 -17.17
C LYS A 207 10.40 9.33 -16.60
N THR A 208 10.27 9.42 -15.28
CA THR A 208 9.66 10.57 -14.60
C THR A 208 10.69 11.58 -14.09
N GLY A 209 11.97 11.23 -14.11
CA GLY A 209 13.06 12.06 -13.60
C GLY A 209 13.21 12.02 -12.07
N ASP A 210 12.56 11.05 -11.42
CA ASP A 210 12.76 10.75 -10.01
C ASP A 210 14.16 10.15 -9.78
N VAL A 211 14.70 10.36 -8.58
CA VAL A 211 16.04 9.88 -8.22
C VAL A 211 15.92 8.85 -7.12
N VAL A 212 16.39 7.64 -7.43
CA VAL A 212 16.53 6.55 -6.48
C VAL A 212 17.73 6.82 -5.58
N ARG A 213 17.54 6.72 -4.27
CA ARG A 213 18.54 7.08 -3.26
C ARG A 213 18.80 5.93 -2.30
N GLU A 214 20.06 5.76 -1.93
CA GLU A 214 20.47 4.77 -0.93
C GLU A 214 19.87 5.04 0.45
N ASN A 215 19.54 3.98 1.18
CA ASN A 215 19.14 4.04 2.57
C ASN A 215 19.92 3.05 3.43
N THR A 216 21.15 3.41 3.78
CA THR A 216 22.03 2.55 4.59
C THR A 216 21.55 2.33 6.02
N ALA A 217 20.56 3.09 6.50
CA ALA A 217 19.94 2.84 7.79
C ALA A 217 19.16 1.50 7.78
N VAL A 218 18.69 1.07 6.61
CA VAL A 218 17.98 -0.22 6.43
C VAL A 218 18.85 -1.24 5.68
N THR A 219 19.60 -0.82 4.66
CA THR A 219 20.37 -1.72 3.80
C THR A 219 21.84 -1.90 4.18
N GLY A 220 22.31 -1.15 5.18
CA GLY A 220 23.69 -1.21 5.64
C GLY A 220 24.04 -2.55 6.31
N SER A 221 25.34 -2.82 6.48
CA SER A 221 25.82 -4.03 7.17
C SER A 221 25.41 -4.13 8.64
N ASN A 222 25.10 -2.98 9.26
CA ASN A 222 24.55 -2.86 10.60
C ASN A 222 23.31 -1.94 10.52
N PRO A 223 22.14 -2.48 10.13
CA PRO A 223 20.93 -1.68 10.00
C PRO A 223 20.54 -1.07 11.35
N THR A 224 20.09 0.17 11.32
CA THR A 224 19.60 0.92 12.48
C THR A 224 18.10 1.16 12.42
N ILE A 225 17.46 0.85 11.30
CA ILE A 225 16.01 0.95 11.09
C ILE A 225 15.55 -0.36 10.48
N PHE A 226 14.52 -0.97 11.06
CA PHE A 226 14.07 -2.32 10.75
C PHE A 226 12.72 -2.32 10.03
N GLN A 227 11.86 -1.35 10.31
CA GLN A 227 10.52 -1.22 9.69
C GLN A 227 9.63 -2.47 9.84
N ASN A 228 9.85 -3.20 10.93
CA ASN A 228 9.11 -4.40 11.33
C ASN A 228 8.11 -4.13 12.46
N SER A 229 8.00 -2.87 12.89
CA SER A 229 7.04 -2.40 13.88
C SER A 229 6.73 -0.92 13.67
N SER A 230 5.51 -0.54 14.00
CA SER A 230 5.04 0.84 14.04
C SER A 230 5.35 1.46 15.41
N TYR A 231 5.70 2.74 15.47
CA TYR A 231 5.73 3.47 16.75
C TYR A 231 4.31 3.80 17.25
N ALA A 232 4.18 4.10 18.54
CA ALA A 232 2.87 4.30 19.17
C ALA A 232 2.12 5.48 18.54
N GLY A 233 1.03 5.18 17.82
CA GLY A 233 0.21 6.15 17.10
C GLY A 233 -1.23 6.23 17.61
N PRO A 234 -2.16 6.82 16.80
CA PRO A 234 -3.58 6.98 17.16
C PRO A 234 -4.34 5.70 17.55
N PHE A 235 -3.82 4.54 17.15
CA PHE A 235 -4.40 3.22 17.41
C PHE A 235 -3.68 2.42 18.49
N ASN A 236 -2.73 3.04 19.19
CA ASN A 236 -2.08 2.40 20.33
C ASN A 236 -2.99 2.51 21.58
N THR A 237 -3.29 1.38 22.22
CA THR A 237 -4.20 1.30 23.37
C THR A 237 -3.66 2.01 24.61
N ASP A 238 -2.34 2.08 24.77
CA ASP A 238 -1.68 2.60 25.98
C ASP A 238 -1.44 4.12 25.93
N VAL A 239 -1.35 4.69 24.72
CA VAL A 239 -1.13 6.13 24.50
C VAL A 239 -2.45 6.91 24.37
N GLY A 240 -3.59 6.21 24.32
CA GLY A 240 -4.90 6.81 24.09
C GLY A 240 -5.05 7.39 22.68
N LYS A 241 -6.10 8.19 22.44
CA LYS A 241 -6.36 8.79 21.11
C LYS A 241 -5.34 9.89 20.77
N ALA A 242 -4.13 9.51 20.37
CA ALA A 242 -3.18 10.44 19.78
C ALA A 242 -3.75 11.00 18.46
N PRO A 243 -3.55 12.30 18.13
CA PRO A 243 -3.98 12.82 16.85
C PRO A 243 -3.14 12.23 15.72
N TYR A 244 -3.72 12.08 14.53
CA TYR A 244 -2.94 11.74 13.34
C TYR A 244 -1.87 12.82 13.09
N PRO A 245 -0.62 12.44 12.79
CA PRO A 245 0.40 13.40 12.43
C PRO A 245 -0.07 14.23 11.22
N ALA A 246 0.03 15.55 11.32
CA ALA A 246 -0.36 16.44 10.22
C ALA A 246 0.58 16.24 9.02
N PRO A 247 0.06 16.20 7.77
CA PRO A 247 0.90 16.16 6.58
C PRO A 247 1.73 17.45 6.48
N ASN A 248 2.91 17.36 5.88
CA ASN A 248 3.75 18.52 5.60
C ASN A 248 3.24 19.21 4.33
N VAL A 249 2.27 20.11 4.45
CA VAL A 249 1.55 20.69 3.30
C VAL A 249 2.40 21.56 2.36
N ASN A 250 3.64 21.88 2.74
CA ASN A 250 4.58 22.66 1.92
C ASN A 250 5.73 21.81 1.36
N ILE A 251 5.74 20.51 1.64
CA ILE A 251 6.77 19.61 1.13
C ILE A 251 6.62 19.41 -0.38
N VAL A 252 7.75 19.19 -1.03
CA VAL A 252 7.81 18.88 -2.46
C VAL A 252 8.68 17.64 -2.68
N SER A 253 8.28 16.81 -3.64
CA SER A 253 9.08 15.65 -4.05
C SER A 253 10.46 16.11 -4.52
N PRO A 254 11.55 15.47 -4.07
CA PRO A 254 12.89 15.79 -4.52
C PRO A 254 12.99 15.70 -6.04
N LYS A 255 13.66 16.67 -6.67
CA LYS A 255 13.90 16.78 -8.12
C LYS A 255 12.67 17.05 -8.98
N THR A 256 11.59 16.28 -8.83
CA THR A 256 10.39 16.39 -9.68
C THR A 256 9.45 17.52 -9.27
N GLY A 257 9.51 17.97 -8.01
CA GLY A 257 8.75 19.12 -7.53
C GLY A 257 7.24 18.89 -7.42
N ARG A 258 6.78 17.63 -7.42
CA ARG A 258 5.38 17.31 -7.13
C ARG A 258 4.98 17.87 -5.77
N THR A 259 3.82 18.50 -5.72
CA THR A 259 3.31 19.22 -4.54
C THR A 259 2.19 18.43 -3.88
N VAL A 260 1.97 18.68 -2.59
CA VAL A 260 0.84 18.11 -1.85
C VAL A 260 -0.49 18.50 -2.48
N LEU A 261 -1.45 17.56 -2.53
CA LEU A 261 -2.78 17.79 -3.08
C LEU A 261 -3.42 19.03 -2.43
N PRO A 262 -3.88 20.04 -3.21
CA PRO A 262 -4.47 21.25 -2.64
C PRO A 262 -5.64 21.01 -1.68
N ALA A 263 -6.41 19.91 -1.86
CA ALA A 263 -7.47 19.52 -0.93
C ALA A 263 -6.93 19.17 0.46
N ILE A 264 -5.83 18.43 0.55
CA ILE A 264 -5.16 18.12 1.82
C ILE A 264 -4.71 19.41 2.52
N ARG A 265 -4.12 20.35 1.77
CA ARG A 265 -3.71 21.66 2.30
C ARG A 265 -4.89 22.45 2.86
N ARG A 266 -6.06 22.41 2.22
CA ARG A 266 -7.27 23.08 2.72
C ARG A 266 -7.79 22.46 4.02
N VAL A 267 -7.76 21.14 4.13
CA VAL A 267 -8.26 20.40 5.30
C VAL A 267 -7.33 20.55 6.51
N TRP A 268 -6.01 20.39 6.31
CA TRP A 268 -5.05 20.35 7.41
C TRP A 268 -4.50 21.72 7.80
N GLY A 269 -4.45 22.67 6.86
CA GLY A 269 -3.71 23.91 7.03
C GLY A 269 -2.20 23.67 7.21
N ASN A 270 -1.46 24.73 7.55
CA ASN A 270 -0.05 24.61 7.87
C ASN A 270 0.13 24.33 9.37
N LYS A 271 0.57 23.11 9.71
CA LYS A 271 0.82 22.66 11.08
C LYS A 271 2.22 22.04 11.18
N PRO A 272 2.82 21.98 12.39
CA PRO A 272 4.02 21.19 12.60
C PRO A 272 3.83 19.75 12.12
N SER A 273 4.82 19.23 11.39
CA SER A 273 4.77 17.91 10.78
C SER A 273 6.09 17.17 11.01
N ILE A 274 5.99 15.86 11.19
CA ILE A 274 7.15 14.95 11.27
C ILE A 274 7.64 14.52 9.88
N TYR A 275 6.81 14.70 8.86
CA TYR A 275 7.09 14.20 7.52
C TYR A 275 8.10 15.08 6.81
N ASN A 276 9.10 14.43 6.21
CA ASN A 276 10.16 15.04 5.43
C ASN A 276 10.38 14.25 4.13
N ASN A 277 11.28 14.72 3.27
CA ASN A 277 11.51 14.16 1.94
C ASN A 277 12.75 13.24 1.90
N GLY A 278 13.24 12.82 3.07
CA GLY A 278 14.28 11.81 3.21
C GLY A 278 13.75 10.40 3.00
N VAL A 279 14.65 9.47 2.68
CA VAL A 279 14.33 8.05 2.49
C VAL A 279 14.28 7.25 3.79
N VAL A 280 14.79 7.82 4.89
CA VAL A 280 14.80 7.18 6.21
C VAL A 280 13.46 7.44 6.89
N ILE A 281 12.68 6.39 7.06
CA ILE A 281 11.38 6.45 7.73
C ILE A 281 11.53 5.86 9.15
N PRO A 282 11.09 6.57 10.20
CA PRO A 282 11.06 6.08 11.57
C PRO A 282 10.30 4.75 11.72
N ASP A 283 10.74 3.90 12.65
CA ASP A 283 10.09 2.64 13.04
C ASP A 283 9.71 2.64 14.54
N GLY A 284 9.20 1.51 15.03
CA GLY A 284 8.78 1.35 16.42
C GLY A 284 9.87 1.63 17.46
N GLN A 285 11.13 1.32 17.16
CA GLN A 285 12.26 1.51 18.08
C GLN A 285 12.90 2.90 17.97
N HIS A 286 12.70 3.59 16.85
CA HIS A 286 13.27 4.90 16.56
C HIS A 286 12.18 5.92 16.21
N PRO A 287 11.23 6.19 17.13
CA PRO A 287 10.11 7.07 16.85
C PRO A 287 10.56 8.51 16.57
N PRO A 288 9.77 9.28 15.77
CA PRO A 288 9.95 10.72 15.70
C PRO A 288 9.81 11.37 17.08
N ALA A 289 10.40 12.55 17.26
CA ALA A 289 10.26 13.31 18.50
C ALA A 289 8.79 13.50 18.88
N GLY A 290 8.44 13.15 20.13
CA GLY A 290 7.08 13.23 20.67
C GLY A 290 6.25 11.95 20.52
N TYR A 291 6.78 10.90 19.89
CA TYR A 291 6.15 9.57 19.82
C TYR A 291 6.88 8.59 20.73
N ALA A 292 6.13 7.66 21.33
CA ALA A 292 6.69 6.63 22.20
C ALA A 292 7.24 5.46 21.38
N VAL A 293 8.30 4.84 21.91
CA VAL A 293 8.83 3.57 21.41
C VAL A 293 7.74 2.52 21.54
N ASN A 294 7.60 1.66 20.52
CA ASN A 294 6.82 0.45 20.67
C ASN A 294 7.65 -0.57 21.46
N THR A 295 7.34 -0.70 22.75
CA THR A 295 8.00 -1.66 23.66
C THR A 295 7.26 -2.97 23.77
N VAL A 296 6.21 -3.17 22.96
CA VAL A 296 5.36 -4.35 23.05
C VAL A 296 6.02 -5.47 22.28
N ASP A 297 6.36 -6.55 22.99
CA ASP A 297 6.43 -7.89 22.39
C ASP A 297 4.99 -8.19 21.94
N ASN A 298 4.64 -7.94 20.68
CA ASN A 298 3.26 -8.12 20.21
C ASN A 298 2.89 -9.60 20.09
#